data_AF-A0A965YB80-F1
#
_entry.id   AF-A0A965YB80-F1
#
_cell.length_a   1.000
_cell.length_b   1.000
_cell.length_c   1.000
_cell.angle_alpha   90.00
_cell.angle_beta   90.00
_cell.angle_gamma   90.00
#
_symmetry.space_group_name_H-M   'P 1'
#
loop_
_entity.id
_entity.type
_entity.pdbx_description
1 polymer ?
#
loop_
_entity_poly.entity_id
_entity_poly.type
_entity_poly.pdbx_seq_one_letter_code
_entity_poly.pdbx_strand_id
1 'polypeptide(L)'
;MKIGRNYGCKDSDLILAAEIVVENLKANLDVLSSVRVQWTEDYVMDLRTRIKNVMSKYLSNDSQKNLRNATANVNTIMKKAGASLSFFKTQLLIDFKHEKEKKDEILKTLGFTKYHLQSFSRNQNVLLQLLLAFKENLSEDIRSQLISKGFSQIELNKIIDLADAFKDANLHQENIKANKKQFSQEKRIALNAISDEIKGICKLASLK
;
A
#
# COMPACT_ATOMS: atom_id res chain seq x y z
N MET A 1 14.01 -15.03 7.14
CA MET A 1 13.47 -16.36 6.74
C MET A 1 11.97 -16.22 6.50
N LYS A 2 11.42 -16.80 5.42
CA LYS A 2 9.97 -16.70 5.11
C LYS A 2 9.22 -17.79 5.88
N ILE A 3 8.31 -17.40 6.77
CA ILE A 3 7.53 -18.35 7.59
C ILE A 3 6.42 -18.96 6.70
N GLY A 4 6.49 -20.28 6.50
CA GLY A 4 5.47 -21.07 5.80
C GLY A 4 4.26 -21.39 6.67
N ARG A 5 3.16 -21.89 6.07
CA ARG A 5 2.05 -22.46 6.83
C ARG A 5 2.45 -23.82 7.40
N ASN A 6 2.03 -24.14 8.62
CA ASN A 6 2.13 -25.49 9.20
C ASN A 6 0.84 -26.31 9.03
N TYR A 7 -0.14 -25.81 8.26
CA TYR A 7 -1.42 -26.47 7.94
C TYR A 7 -1.64 -26.53 6.42
N GLY A 8 -2.39 -27.54 5.97
CA GLY A 8 -2.61 -27.83 4.55
C GLY A 8 -3.84 -27.13 3.91
N CYS A 9 -4.65 -26.42 4.68
CA CYS A 9 -5.89 -25.78 4.22
C CYS A 9 -5.75 -24.26 4.00
N LYS A 10 -6.83 -23.59 3.57
CA LYS A 10 -6.86 -22.12 3.49
C LYS A 10 -6.89 -21.50 4.89
N ASP A 11 -6.48 -20.24 5.00
CA ASP A 11 -6.48 -19.52 6.29
C ASP A 11 -7.91 -19.41 6.86
N SER A 12 -8.93 -19.25 6.01
CA SER A 12 -10.35 -19.24 6.40
C SER A 12 -10.80 -20.58 6.98
N ASP A 13 -10.40 -21.67 6.33
CA ASP A 13 -10.80 -23.03 6.71
C ASP A 13 -10.14 -23.42 8.03
N LEU A 14 -8.91 -22.97 8.27
CA LEU A 14 -8.24 -23.13 9.57
C LEU A 14 -9.01 -22.43 10.69
N ILE A 15 -9.40 -21.16 10.50
CA ILE A 15 -10.13 -20.41 11.52
C ILE A 15 -11.48 -21.07 11.80
N LEU A 16 -12.21 -21.50 10.76
CA LEU A 16 -13.46 -22.23 10.94
C LEU A 16 -13.26 -23.53 11.74
N ALA A 17 -12.24 -24.32 11.38
CA ALA A 17 -11.90 -25.52 12.14
C ALA A 17 -11.52 -25.21 13.59
N ALA A 18 -10.78 -24.14 13.83
CA ALA A 18 -10.40 -23.70 15.17
C ALA A 18 -11.61 -23.30 16.02
N GLU A 19 -12.57 -22.57 15.44
CA GLU A 19 -13.82 -22.22 16.11
C GLU A 19 -14.61 -23.48 16.49
N ILE A 20 -14.76 -24.43 15.56
CA ILE A 20 -15.43 -25.71 15.82
C ILE A 20 -14.74 -26.47 16.96
N VAL A 21 -13.41 -26.56 16.95
CA VAL A 21 -12.64 -27.24 18.02
C VAL A 21 -12.85 -26.57 19.37
N VAL A 22 -12.86 -25.24 19.42
CA VAL A 22 -13.08 -24.50 20.67
C VAL A 22 -14.50 -24.66 21.21
N GLU A 23 -15.51 -24.64 20.34
CA GLU A 23 -16.90 -24.90 20.78
C GLU A 23 -17.05 -26.34 21.30
N ASN A 24 -16.43 -27.32 20.66
CA ASN A 24 -16.45 -28.71 21.14
C ASN A 24 -15.66 -28.88 22.45
N LEU A 25 -14.51 -28.22 22.59
CA LEU A 25 -13.75 -28.20 23.84
C LEU A 25 -14.59 -27.60 24.98
N LYS A 26 -15.30 -26.50 24.71
CA LYS A 26 -16.20 -25.88 25.68
C LYS A 26 -17.34 -26.84 26.08
N ALA A 27 -17.96 -27.49 25.10
CA ALA A 27 -19.10 -28.37 25.33
C ALA A 27 -18.76 -29.63 26.15
N ASN A 28 -17.49 -30.06 26.14
CA ASN A 28 -17.00 -31.27 26.83
C ASN A 28 -15.96 -30.95 27.90
N LEU A 29 -15.98 -29.71 28.44
CA LEU A 29 -14.92 -29.21 29.30
C LEU A 29 -14.83 -29.98 30.63
N ASP A 30 -15.96 -30.47 31.14
CA ASP A 30 -16.06 -31.29 32.34
C ASP A 30 -15.22 -32.58 32.22
N VAL A 31 -15.31 -33.27 31.08
CA VAL A 31 -14.52 -34.48 30.80
C VAL A 31 -13.09 -34.11 30.45
N LEU A 32 -12.90 -33.13 29.57
CA LEU A 32 -11.59 -32.80 29.01
C LEU A 32 -10.66 -32.11 30.02
N SER A 33 -11.19 -31.40 31.02
CA SER A 33 -10.39 -30.84 32.11
C SER A 33 -9.73 -31.92 32.98
N SER A 34 -10.28 -33.14 33.03
CA SER A 34 -9.62 -34.30 33.66
C SER A 34 -8.40 -34.80 32.88
N VAL A 35 -8.34 -34.51 31.58
CA VAL A 35 -7.23 -34.88 30.67
C VAL A 35 -6.11 -33.87 30.82
N ARG A 36 -6.48 -32.59 30.92
CA ARG A 36 -5.54 -31.48 31.08
C ARG A 36 -6.17 -30.42 31.95
N VAL A 37 -5.70 -30.34 33.20
CA VAL A 37 -6.23 -29.44 34.23
C VAL A 37 -6.16 -27.96 33.86
N GLN A 38 -5.28 -27.57 32.93
CA GLN A 38 -5.19 -26.20 32.43
C GLN A 38 -6.29 -25.84 31.42
N TRP A 39 -7.09 -26.81 30.95
CA TRP A 39 -8.26 -26.53 30.14
C TRP A 39 -9.41 -26.09 31.04
N THR A 40 -9.38 -24.81 31.39
CA THR A 40 -10.41 -24.12 32.18
C THR A 40 -11.32 -23.31 31.28
N GLU A 41 -12.43 -22.79 31.82
CA GLU A 41 -13.32 -21.90 31.08
C GLU A 41 -12.60 -20.62 30.62
N ASP A 42 -11.70 -20.09 31.45
CA ASP A 42 -10.84 -18.95 31.11
C ASP A 42 -9.93 -19.26 29.92
N TYR A 43 -9.31 -20.45 29.89
CA TYR A 43 -8.48 -20.88 28.75
C TYR A 43 -9.28 -20.94 27.45
N VAL A 44 -10.48 -21.52 27.50
CA VAL A 44 -11.39 -21.61 26.34
C VAL A 44 -11.80 -20.21 25.86
N MET A 45 -12.12 -19.31 26.79
CA MET A 45 -12.46 -17.93 26.47
C MET A 45 -11.30 -17.15 25.84
N ASP A 46 -10.08 -17.29 26.37
CA ASP A 46 -8.88 -16.68 25.80
C ASP A 46 -8.64 -17.18 24.36
N LEU A 47 -8.66 -18.51 24.17
CA LEU A 47 -8.44 -19.11 22.86
C LEU A 47 -9.50 -18.66 21.84
N ARG A 48 -10.77 -18.61 22.24
CA ARG A 48 -11.86 -18.08 21.40
C ARG A 48 -11.62 -16.62 21.02
N THR A 49 -11.19 -15.80 21.96
CA THR A 49 -10.91 -14.37 21.75
C THR A 49 -9.73 -14.19 20.78
N ARG A 50 -8.67 -14.97 20.96
CA ARG A 50 -7.51 -14.97 20.05
C ARG A 50 -7.89 -15.36 18.62
N ILE A 51 -8.71 -16.39 18.44
CA ILE A 51 -9.20 -16.82 17.12
C ILE A 51 -10.00 -15.68 16.44
N LYS A 52 -10.96 -15.07 17.16
CA LYS A 52 -11.76 -13.94 16.65
C LYS A 52 -10.89 -12.75 16.27
N ASN A 53 -9.89 -12.41 17.10
CA ASN A 53 -8.96 -11.32 16.83
C ASN A 53 -8.10 -11.59 15.58
N VAL A 54 -7.65 -12.83 15.38
CA VAL A 54 -6.90 -13.20 14.17
C VAL A 54 -7.79 -13.12 12.92
N MET A 55 -9.06 -13.55 13.03
CA MET A 55 -10.03 -13.44 11.94
C MET A 55 -10.26 -11.99 11.54
N SER A 56 -10.60 -11.12 12.49
CA SER A 56 -10.90 -9.70 12.22
C SER A 56 -9.69 -8.94 11.70
N LYS A 57 -8.51 -9.17 12.29
CA LYS A 57 -7.27 -8.45 11.96
C LYS A 57 -6.68 -8.86 10.61
N TYR A 58 -6.78 -10.14 10.23
CA TYR A 58 -5.98 -10.68 9.12
C TYR A 58 -6.77 -11.33 7.97
N LEU A 59 -8.06 -11.61 8.16
CA LEU A 59 -8.94 -12.20 7.14
C LEU A 59 -10.00 -11.22 6.62
N SER A 60 -10.07 -10.00 7.16
CA SER A 60 -10.87 -8.93 6.58
C SER A 60 -10.34 -8.51 5.19
N ASN A 61 -11.25 -8.32 4.24
CA ASN A 61 -10.93 -7.94 2.85
C ASN A 61 -10.38 -6.51 2.71
N ASP A 62 -10.33 -5.74 3.80
CA ASP A 62 -10.05 -4.31 3.79
C ASP A 62 -8.61 -4.01 3.38
N SER A 63 -7.64 -4.81 3.81
CA SER A 63 -6.22 -4.56 3.49
C SER A 63 -5.92 -4.59 1.99
N GLN A 64 -6.50 -5.54 1.24
CA GLN A 64 -6.33 -5.63 -0.20
C GLN A 64 -7.11 -4.53 -0.94
N LYS A 65 -8.32 -4.22 -0.45
CA LYS A 65 -9.13 -3.11 -0.97
C LYS A 65 -8.38 -1.77 -0.81
N ASN A 66 -7.78 -1.52 0.34
CA ASN A 66 -7.03 -0.30 0.63
C ASN A 66 -5.83 -0.14 -0.31
N LEU A 67 -5.04 -1.20 -0.53
CA LEU A 67 -3.92 -1.14 -1.48
C LEU A 67 -4.39 -0.89 -2.92
N ARG A 68 -5.50 -1.53 -3.34
CA ARG A 68 -6.08 -1.28 -4.68
C ARG A 68 -6.51 0.16 -4.84
N ASN A 69 -7.21 0.72 -3.85
CA ASN A 69 -7.65 2.11 -3.85
C ASN A 69 -6.48 3.09 -3.88
N ALA A 70 -5.46 2.88 -3.04
CA ALA A 70 -4.25 3.70 -3.05
C ALA A 70 -3.53 3.64 -4.40
N THR A 71 -3.43 2.45 -5.01
CA THR A 71 -2.83 2.28 -6.34
C THR A 71 -3.64 2.99 -7.43
N ALA A 72 -4.97 2.91 -7.39
CA ALA A 72 -5.84 3.61 -8.33
C ALA A 72 -5.71 5.13 -8.21
N ASN A 73 -5.60 5.65 -6.99
CA ASN A 73 -5.40 7.08 -6.73
C ASN A 73 -4.06 7.56 -7.32
N VAL A 74 -2.96 6.87 -6.99
CA VAL A 74 -1.62 7.16 -7.54
C VAL A 74 -1.66 7.16 -9.08
N ASN A 75 -2.20 6.12 -9.70
CA ASN A 75 -2.31 6.03 -11.16
C ASN A 75 -3.15 7.16 -11.78
N THR A 76 -4.21 7.60 -11.10
CA THR A 76 -5.04 8.72 -11.56
C THR A 76 -4.27 10.02 -11.56
N ILE A 77 -3.51 10.29 -10.49
CA ILE A 77 -2.68 11.49 -10.38
C ILE A 77 -1.54 11.44 -11.41
N MET A 78 -0.89 10.27 -11.60
CA MET A 78 0.15 10.11 -12.62
C MET A 78 -0.33 10.48 -14.01
N LYS A 79 -1.53 10.04 -14.40
CA LYS A 79 -2.11 10.35 -15.72
C LYS A 79 -2.32 11.86 -15.88
N LYS A 80 -2.86 12.52 -14.86
CA LYS A 80 -3.08 13.97 -14.86
C LYS A 80 -1.75 14.74 -14.95
N ALA A 81 -0.78 14.39 -14.10
CA ALA A 81 0.55 15.00 -14.09
C ALA A 81 1.30 14.81 -15.41
N GLY A 82 1.31 13.58 -15.95
CA GLY A 82 1.93 13.28 -17.23
C GLY A 82 1.31 14.07 -18.40
N ALA A 83 -0.02 14.22 -18.41
CA ALA A 83 -0.72 15.03 -19.41
C ALA A 83 -0.35 16.52 -19.29
N SER A 84 -0.41 17.10 -18.08
CA SER A 84 -0.06 18.51 -17.86
C SER A 84 1.41 18.82 -18.19
N LEU A 85 2.36 17.96 -17.80
CA LEU A 85 3.78 18.13 -18.14
C LEU A 85 4.05 17.98 -19.63
N SER A 86 3.35 17.06 -20.32
CA SER A 86 3.47 16.89 -21.76
C SER A 86 2.90 18.09 -22.52
N PHE A 87 1.76 18.61 -22.06
CA PHE A 87 1.16 19.84 -22.59
C PHE A 87 2.11 21.02 -22.42
N PHE A 88 2.61 21.25 -21.18
CA PHE A 88 3.58 22.30 -20.89
C PHE A 88 4.82 22.21 -21.80
N LYS A 89 5.42 21.01 -21.90
CA LYS A 89 6.60 20.82 -22.76
C LYS A 89 6.29 21.15 -24.21
N THR A 90 5.14 20.68 -24.71
CA THR A 90 4.74 20.94 -26.10
C THR A 90 4.55 22.42 -26.35
N GLN A 91 3.87 23.13 -25.46
CA GLN A 91 3.69 24.58 -25.54
C GLN A 91 5.05 25.30 -25.54
N LEU A 92 5.98 24.90 -24.67
CA LEU A 92 7.33 25.47 -24.61
C LEU A 92 8.10 25.28 -25.91
N LEU A 93 7.98 24.11 -26.54
CA LEU A 93 8.60 23.85 -27.84
C LEU A 93 8.03 24.73 -28.96
N ILE A 94 6.74 25.07 -28.90
CA ILE A 94 6.05 25.90 -29.90
C ILE A 94 6.38 27.38 -29.69
N ASP A 95 6.19 27.89 -28.48
CA ASP A 95 6.26 29.33 -28.17
C ASP A 95 7.70 29.85 -28.13
N PHE A 96 8.68 28.97 -27.90
CA PHE A 96 10.12 29.29 -27.94
C PHE A 96 10.84 28.68 -29.15
N LYS A 97 10.13 28.33 -30.23
CA LYS A 97 10.72 27.68 -31.41
C LYS A 97 11.92 28.42 -32.03
N HIS A 98 11.96 29.75 -31.90
CA HIS A 98 13.04 30.61 -32.42
C HIS A 98 14.07 31.03 -31.35
N GLU A 99 13.88 30.60 -30.09
CA GLU A 99 14.73 30.93 -28.94
C GLU A 99 15.33 29.64 -28.34
N LYS A 100 16.09 28.91 -29.16
CA LYS A 100 16.53 27.54 -28.84
C LYS A 100 17.30 27.45 -27.52
N GLU A 101 18.27 28.34 -27.31
CA GLU A 101 19.11 28.34 -26.10
C GLU A 101 18.28 28.52 -24.84
N LYS A 102 17.39 29.51 -24.85
CA LYS A 102 16.48 29.82 -23.73
C LYS A 102 15.50 28.67 -23.45
N LYS A 103 14.93 28.08 -24.50
CA LYS A 103 14.06 26.91 -24.40
C LYS A 103 14.79 25.72 -23.76
N ASP A 104 16.00 25.43 -24.22
CA ASP A 104 16.80 24.30 -23.73
C ASP A 104 17.24 24.54 -22.27
N GLU A 105 17.55 25.79 -21.91
CA GLU A 105 17.81 26.21 -20.52
C GLU A 105 16.58 25.98 -19.63
N ILE A 106 15.39 26.48 -20.02
CA ILE A 106 14.16 26.30 -19.25
C ILE A 106 13.85 24.81 -19.07
N LEU A 107 13.96 23.99 -20.14
CA LEU A 107 13.75 22.54 -20.04
C LEU A 107 14.74 21.87 -19.09
N LYS A 108 16.00 22.29 -19.11
CA LYS A 108 17.04 21.77 -18.23
C LYS A 108 16.76 22.15 -16.77
N THR A 109 16.48 23.42 -16.51
CA THR A 109 16.21 23.96 -15.17
C THR A 109 14.97 23.33 -14.55
N LEU A 110 13.89 23.17 -15.31
CA LEU A 110 12.66 22.53 -14.83
C LEU A 110 12.75 20.99 -14.78
N GLY A 111 13.90 20.39 -15.12
CA GLY A 111 14.19 18.98 -14.92
C GLY A 111 13.80 18.04 -16.09
N PHE A 112 13.27 18.55 -17.19
CA PHE A 112 12.82 17.74 -18.35
C PHE A 112 13.96 17.02 -19.09
N THR A 113 15.21 17.51 -18.96
CA THR A 113 16.39 16.85 -19.55
C THR A 113 16.85 15.66 -18.72
N LYS A 114 16.73 15.75 -17.39
CA LYS A 114 17.13 14.69 -16.45
C LYS A 114 16.07 13.59 -16.34
N TYR A 115 14.79 13.98 -16.37
CA TYR A 115 13.67 13.07 -16.15
C TYR A 115 12.80 12.98 -17.40
N HIS A 116 12.96 11.90 -18.15
CA HIS A 116 12.32 11.75 -19.45
C HIS A 116 10.84 11.36 -19.35
N LEU A 117 9.96 12.11 -20.05
CA LEU A 117 8.50 11.94 -20.00
C LEU A 117 8.00 10.55 -20.42
N GLN A 118 8.67 9.90 -21.38
CA GLN A 118 8.25 8.58 -21.87
C GLN A 118 8.43 7.45 -20.85
N SER A 119 9.15 7.71 -19.75
CA SER A 119 9.50 6.70 -18.75
C SER A 119 8.45 6.57 -17.63
N PHE A 120 7.39 7.38 -17.63
CA PHE A 120 6.45 7.47 -16.51
C PHE A 120 5.48 6.31 -16.38
N SER A 121 5.14 5.63 -17.48
CA SER A 121 4.22 4.49 -17.45
C SER A 121 4.74 3.32 -16.61
N ARG A 122 6.06 3.26 -16.35
CA ARG A 122 6.73 2.19 -15.61
C ARG A 122 7.45 2.65 -14.34
N ASN A 123 7.56 3.96 -14.07
CA ASN A 123 8.37 4.46 -12.97
C ASN A 123 7.74 5.68 -12.26
N GLN A 124 7.04 5.42 -11.15
CA GLN A 124 6.45 6.44 -10.26
C GLN A 124 7.49 7.44 -9.75
N ASN A 125 8.71 6.98 -9.44
CA ASN A 125 9.74 7.83 -8.87
C ASN A 125 10.27 8.86 -9.86
N VAL A 126 10.40 8.52 -11.15
CA VAL A 126 10.90 9.47 -12.16
C VAL A 126 9.89 10.60 -12.37
N LEU A 127 8.58 10.29 -12.38
CA LEU A 127 7.55 11.32 -12.49
C LEU A 127 7.54 12.23 -11.25
N LEU A 128 7.63 11.64 -10.05
CA LEU A 128 7.68 12.41 -8.81
C LEU A 128 8.89 13.35 -8.79
N GLN A 129 10.06 12.86 -9.19
CA GLN A 129 11.27 13.66 -9.28
C GLN A 129 11.17 14.80 -10.29
N LEU A 130 10.52 14.59 -11.44
CA LEU A 130 10.27 15.67 -12.39
C LEU A 130 9.31 16.73 -11.81
N LEU A 131 8.20 16.30 -11.21
CA LEU A 131 7.22 17.22 -10.63
C LEU A 131 7.83 18.07 -9.51
N LEU A 132 8.64 17.46 -8.64
CA LEU A 132 9.34 18.18 -7.58
C LEU A 132 10.40 19.13 -8.15
N ALA A 133 11.20 18.69 -9.13
CA ALA A 133 12.16 19.57 -9.79
C ALA A 133 11.48 20.76 -10.50
N PHE A 134 10.34 20.53 -11.16
CA PHE A 134 9.54 21.59 -11.76
C PHE A 134 9.07 22.59 -10.69
N LYS A 135 8.51 22.08 -9.58
CA LYS A 135 8.01 22.91 -8.48
C LYS A 135 9.11 23.73 -7.81
N GLU A 136 10.26 23.11 -7.53
CA GLU A 136 11.38 23.75 -6.83
C GLU A 136 12.10 24.77 -7.72
N ASN A 137 12.21 24.51 -9.03
CA ASN A 137 13.00 25.33 -9.95
C ASN A 137 12.17 26.32 -10.77
N LEU A 138 10.84 26.32 -10.67
CA LEU A 138 10.00 27.36 -11.27
C LEU A 138 10.12 28.66 -10.45
N SER A 139 11.22 29.38 -10.67
CA SER A 139 11.45 30.70 -10.08
C SER A 139 10.45 31.74 -10.60
N GLU A 140 10.30 32.85 -9.89
CA GLU A 140 9.44 33.96 -10.33
C GLU A 140 9.90 34.57 -11.67
N ASP A 141 11.21 34.56 -11.93
CA ASP A 141 11.76 34.99 -13.23
C ASP A 141 11.31 34.06 -14.36
N ILE A 142 11.51 32.75 -14.24
CA ILE A 142 11.07 31.77 -15.26
C ILE A 142 9.55 31.83 -15.42
N ARG A 143 8.80 31.91 -14.31
CA ARG A 143 7.34 32.04 -14.31
C ARG A 143 6.90 33.28 -15.08
N SER A 144 7.49 34.43 -14.80
CA SER A 144 7.15 35.69 -15.48
C SER A 144 7.44 35.62 -16.98
N GLN A 145 8.58 35.04 -17.36
CA GLN A 145 8.92 34.81 -18.76
C GLN A 145 7.91 33.92 -19.47
N LEU A 146 7.51 32.80 -18.86
CA LEU A 146 6.48 31.92 -19.40
C LEU A 146 5.13 32.64 -19.55
N ILE A 147 4.68 33.37 -18.53
CA ILE A 147 3.40 34.11 -18.59
C ILE A 147 3.44 35.17 -19.70
N SER A 148 4.56 35.90 -19.85
CA SER A 148 4.72 36.88 -20.94
C SER A 148 4.65 36.24 -22.34
N LYS A 149 4.95 34.94 -22.45
CA LYS A 149 4.84 34.13 -23.65
C LYS A 149 3.47 33.48 -23.84
N GLY A 150 2.51 33.73 -22.94
CA GLY A 150 1.14 33.24 -23.04
C GLY A 150 0.86 31.96 -22.25
N PHE A 151 1.76 31.54 -21.35
CA PHE A 151 1.49 30.40 -20.47
C PHE A 151 0.46 30.79 -19.40
N SER A 152 -0.50 29.90 -19.19
CA SER A 152 -1.52 30.07 -18.15
C SER A 152 -0.92 29.87 -16.76
N GLN A 153 -1.05 30.88 -15.89
CA GLN A 153 -0.70 30.76 -14.47
C GLN A 153 -1.46 29.62 -13.78
N ILE A 154 -2.70 29.34 -14.21
CA ILE A 154 -3.53 28.25 -13.68
C ILE A 154 -2.89 26.89 -14.01
N GLU A 155 -2.40 26.68 -15.22
CA GLU A 155 -1.76 25.41 -15.59
C GLU A 155 -0.39 25.23 -14.91
N LEU A 156 0.38 26.31 -14.71
CA LEU A 156 1.63 26.25 -13.93
C LEU A 156 1.37 25.86 -12.47
N ASN A 157 0.38 26.48 -11.84
CA ASN A 157 -0.01 26.16 -10.46
C ASN A 157 -0.55 24.74 -10.34
N LYS A 158 -1.33 24.28 -11.32
CA LYS A 158 -1.82 22.90 -11.36
C LYS A 158 -0.69 21.87 -11.40
N ILE A 159 0.42 22.12 -12.11
CA ILE A 159 1.58 21.22 -12.09
C ILE A 159 2.22 21.18 -10.70
N ILE A 160 2.32 22.33 -10.03
CA ILE A 160 2.82 22.44 -8.65
C ILE A 160 1.91 21.67 -7.67
N ASP A 161 0.60 21.88 -7.74
CA ASP A 161 -0.36 21.20 -6.87
C ASP A 161 -0.36 19.68 -7.09
N LEU A 162 -0.18 19.25 -8.34
CA LEU A 162 -0.03 17.84 -8.68
C LEU A 162 1.25 17.23 -8.10
N ALA A 163 2.32 18.02 -7.91
CA ALA A 163 3.55 17.53 -7.28
C ALA A 163 3.30 17.12 -5.82
N ASP A 164 2.61 17.97 -5.06
CA ASP A 164 2.28 17.69 -3.66
C ASP A 164 1.29 16.54 -3.53
N ALA A 165 0.19 16.59 -4.29
CA ALA A 165 -0.81 15.53 -4.29
C ALA A 165 -0.20 14.16 -4.67
N PHE A 166 0.74 14.15 -5.63
CA PHE A 166 1.40 12.91 -6.03
C PHE A 166 2.37 12.39 -4.96
N LYS A 167 3.15 13.28 -4.33
CA LYS A 167 4.04 12.94 -3.22
C LYS A 167 3.26 12.27 -2.09
N ASP A 168 2.16 12.88 -1.65
CA ASP A 168 1.35 12.37 -0.54
C ASP A 168 0.68 11.04 -0.87
N ALA A 169 0.10 10.93 -2.08
CA ALA A 169 -0.50 9.68 -2.53
C ALA A 169 0.53 8.54 -2.64
N ASN A 170 1.75 8.84 -3.12
CA ASN A 170 2.83 7.87 -3.25
C ASN A 170 3.33 7.41 -1.87
N LEU A 171 3.57 8.34 -0.95
CA LEU A 171 3.95 8.02 0.44
C LEU A 171 2.90 7.14 1.13
N HIS A 172 1.61 7.48 0.98
CA HIS A 172 0.53 6.67 1.51
C HIS A 172 0.52 5.25 0.92
N GLN A 173 0.71 5.11 -0.40
CA GLN A 173 0.76 3.80 -1.05
C GLN A 173 1.97 2.97 -0.57
N GLU A 174 3.15 3.57 -0.47
CA GLU A 174 4.36 2.91 0.02
C GLU A 174 4.23 2.45 1.47
N ASN A 175 3.63 3.28 2.34
CA ASN A 175 3.33 2.89 3.72
C ASN A 175 2.41 1.66 3.79
N ILE A 176 1.37 1.59 2.95
CA ILE A 176 0.50 0.41 2.88
C ILE A 176 1.28 -0.82 2.38
N LYS A 177 2.15 -0.68 1.37
CA LYS A 177 2.98 -1.79 0.85
C LYS A 177 3.94 -2.31 1.91
N ALA A 178 4.61 -1.42 2.64
CA ALA A 178 5.52 -1.75 3.72
C ALA A 178 4.79 -2.52 4.83
N ASN A 179 3.66 -1.97 5.29
CA ASN A 179 2.83 -2.59 6.32
C ASN A 179 2.31 -3.96 5.88
N LYS A 180 1.85 -4.12 4.63
CA LYS A 180 1.37 -5.42 4.12
C LYS A 180 2.39 -6.55 4.30
N LYS A 181 3.69 -6.27 4.14
CA LYS A 181 4.74 -7.27 4.30
C LYS A 181 4.89 -7.72 5.75
N GLN A 182 4.90 -6.76 6.68
CA GLN A 182 4.93 -7.03 8.12
C GLN A 182 3.65 -7.77 8.58
N PHE A 183 2.48 -7.26 8.19
CA PHE A 183 1.18 -7.90 8.47
C PHE A 183 1.12 -9.34 7.93
N SER A 184 1.76 -9.63 6.78
CA SER A 184 1.82 -10.99 6.25
C SER A 184 2.66 -11.95 7.11
N GLN A 185 3.70 -11.47 7.77
CA GLN A 185 4.52 -12.29 8.68
C GLN A 185 3.79 -12.50 10.01
N GLU A 186 3.27 -11.43 10.61
CA GLU A 186 2.48 -11.51 11.85
C GLU A 186 1.26 -12.43 11.67
N LYS A 187 0.54 -12.29 10.54
CA LYS A 187 -0.55 -13.18 10.15
C LYS A 187 -0.12 -14.65 10.15
N ARG A 188 1.04 -14.95 9.55
CA ARG A 188 1.56 -16.32 9.45
C ARG A 188 1.89 -16.89 10.83
N ILE A 189 2.55 -16.10 11.68
CA ILE A 189 2.87 -16.49 13.06
C ILE A 189 1.58 -16.78 13.83
N ALA A 190 0.62 -15.87 13.81
CA ALA A 190 -0.63 -16.00 14.55
C ALA A 190 -1.46 -17.21 14.09
N LEU A 191 -1.60 -17.43 12.78
CA LEU A 191 -2.32 -18.59 12.24
C LEU A 191 -1.59 -19.91 12.53
N ASN A 192 -0.26 -19.95 12.45
CA ASN A 192 0.50 -21.15 12.78
C ASN A 192 0.36 -21.51 14.27
N ALA A 193 0.41 -20.51 15.16
CA ALA A 193 0.19 -20.71 16.59
C ALA A 193 -1.20 -21.28 16.89
N ILE A 194 -2.26 -20.72 16.28
CA ILE A 194 -3.62 -21.29 16.39
C ILE A 194 -3.63 -22.73 15.86
N SER A 195 -3.03 -22.98 14.70
CA SER A 195 -3.00 -24.34 14.12
C SER A 195 -2.31 -25.35 15.01
N ASP A 196 -1.18 -25.01 15.63
CA ASP A 196 -0.46 -25.94 16.50
C ASP A 196 -1.25 -26.22 17.77
N GLU A 197 -1.86 -25.19 18.34
CA GLU A 197 -2.67 -25.28 19.56
C GLU A 197 -3.91 -26.16 19.36
N ILE A 198 -4.70 -25.92 18.31
CA ILE A 198 -5.90 -26.74 18.03
C ILE A 198 -5.56 -28.19 17.67
N LYS A 199 -4.45 -28.44 16.96
CA LYS A 199 -3.98 -29.80 16.68
C LYS A 199 -3.60 -30.53 17.97
N GLY A 200 -2.95 -29.82 18.90
CA GLY A 200 -2.64 -30.34 20.22
C GLY A 200 -3.88 -30.73 21.01
N ILE A 201 -4.90 -29.86 21.01
CA ILE A 201 -6.20 -30.15 21.63
C ILE A 201 -6.84 -31.39 21.00
N CYS A 202 -6.98 -31.44 19.67
CA CYS A 202 -7.59 -32.57 18.97
C CYS A 202 -6.86 -33.88 19.24
N LYS A 203 -5.52 -33.87 19.22
CA LYS A 203 -4.70 -35.06 19.47
C LYS A 203 -4.91 -35.60 20.88
N LEU A 204 -4.93 -34.73 21.90
CA LEU A 204 -5.16 -35.14 23.28
C LEU A 204 -6.59 -35.61 23.50
N ALA A 205 -7.58 -34.91 22.94
CA ALA A 205 -8.98 -35.29 23.03
C ALA A 205 -9.25 -36.65 22.36
N SER A 206 -8.56 -36.98 21.26
CA SER A 206 -8.74 -38.28 20.57
C SER A 206 -8.23 -39.51 21.34
N LEU A 207 -7.50 -39.31 22.44
CA LEU A 207 -6.99 -40.39 23.30
C LEU A 207 -7.93 -40.69 24.48
N LYS A 208 -9.11 -40.06 24.50
CA LYS A 208 -10.12 -40.16 25.54
C LYS A 208 -11.45 -40.54 24.92
#